data_AF-A0A895NJ38-F1
#
_entry.id   AF-A0A895NJ38-F1
#
_cell.length_a   1.000
_cell.length_b   1.000
_cell.length_c   1.000
_cell.angle_alpha   90.00
_cell.angle_beta   90.00
_cell.angle_gamma   90.00
#
_symmetry.space_group_name_H-M   'P 1'
#
loop_
_entity.id
_entity.type
_entity.pdbx_description
1 polymer ?
#
loop_
_entity_poly.entity_id
_entity_poly.type
_entity_poly.pdbx_seq_one_letter_code
_entity_poly.pdbx_strand_id
1 'polypeptide(L)' 'MTHEINPTGALDVITEGTGQRSYTPLQGWRLEVCSPAILINGQGSHTSASVSGWTVHYANTSWLRPVLVMIRGI' A
#
# COMPACT_ATOMS: atom_id res chain seq x y z
N MET A 1 2.29 10.28 12.36
CA MET A 1 0.98 9.71 12.71
C MET A 1 0.94 8.26 12.24
N THR A 2 0.47 7.34 13.09
CA THR A 2 0.22 5.93 12.74
C THR A 2 -1.23 5.77 12.32
N HIS A 3 -1.49 5.09 11.22
CA HIS A 3 -2.85 4.76 10.78
C HIS A 3 -3.30 3.42 11.37
N GLU A 4 -4.53 3.36 11.86
CA GLU A 4 -5.17 2.10 12.27
C GLU A 4 -5.83 1.43 11.06
N ILE A 5 -5.49 0.17 10.79
CA ILE A 5 -6.18 -0.67 9.80
C ILE A 5 -7.12 -1.61 10.56
N ASN A 6 -8.41 -1.56 10.23
CA ASN A 6 -9.42 -2.41 10.85
C ASN A 6 -9.30 -3.87 10.36
N PRO A 7 -9.06 -4.85 11.25
CA PRO A 7 -8.86 -6.27 10.90
C PRO A 7 -10.08 -6.99 10.31
N THR A 8 -11.27 -6.36 10.31
CA THR A 8 -12.51 -6.97 9.77
C THR A 8 -12.90 -6.48 8.37
N GLY A 9 -12.15 -5.54 7.79
CA GLY A 9 -12.44 -4.96 6.47
C GLY A 9 -11.25 -4.25 5.81
N ALA A 10 -10.03 -4.72 6.12
CA ALA A 10 -8.76 -4.01 5.97
C ALA A 10 -8.30 -3.74 4.52
N LEU A 11 -8.79 -2.65 3.93
CA LEU A 11 -8.20 -2.06 2.74
C LEU A 11 -7.93 -0.57 3.04
N ASP A 12 -6.67 -0.19 3.22
CA ASP A 12 -6.27 1.22 3.08
C ASP A 12 -5.85 1.45 1.62
N VAL A 13 -6.10 2.64 1.10
CA VAL A 13 -5.83 3.00 -0.29
C VAL A 13 -4.99 4.28 -0.30
N ILE A 14 -3.78 4.18 -0.83
CA ILE A 14 -2.91 5.33 -1.06
C ILE A 14 -3.14 5.76 -2.50
N THR A 15 -3.62 6.98 -2.70
CA THR A 15 -4.05 7.48 -4.02
C THR A 15 -3.17 8.61 -4.53
N GLU A 16 -2.13 9.02 -3.82
CA GLU A 16 -1.25 10.09 -4.28
C GLU A 16 0.13 10.09 -3.62
N GLY A 17 1.13 10.49 -4.42
CA GLY A 17 2.45 10.86 -3.94
C GLY A 17 3.49 9.73 -3.92
N THR A 18 4.61 10.08 -3.30
CA THR A 18 5.76 9.24 -3.04
C THR A 18 6.16 9.44 -1.59
N GLY A 19 6.33 8.36 -0.84
CA GLY A 19 6.64 8.45 0.58
C GLY A 19 6.49 7.13 1.30
N GLN A 20 6.14 7.23 2.59
CA GLN A 20 5.91 6.08 3.45
C GLN A 20 4.72 6.31 4.36
N ARG A 21 4.04 5.22 4.74
CA ARG A 21 2.92 5.22 5.68
C ARG A 21 3.12 4.07 6.67
N SER A 22 3.12 4.39 7.96
CA SER A 22 3.27 3.42 9.04
C SER A 22 1.94 3.11 9.69
N TYR A 23 1.77 1.86 10.07
CA TYR A 23 0.54 1.34 10.67
C TYR A 23 0.81 0.73 12.03
N THR A 24 -0.23 0.66 12.86
CA THR A 24 -0.14 0.04 14.19
C THR A 24 0.05 -1.47 14.05
N PRO A 25 1.10 -2.07 14.65
CA PRO A 25 1.30 -3.51 14.62
C PRO A 25 0.17 -4.31 15.26
N LEU A 26 -0.25 -5.39 14.60
CA LEU A 26 -1.22 -6.36 15.11
C LEU A 26 -0.59 -7.74 15.20
N GLN A 27 -0.66 -8.36 16.38
CA GLN A 27 -0.11 -9.70 16.62
C GLN A 27 -0.87 -10.75 15.80
N GLY A 28 -0.13 -11.63 15.10
CA GLY A 28 -0.71 -12.66 14.24
C GLY A 28 -1.10 -12.19 12.84
N TRP A 29 -0.78 -10.94 12.49
CA TRP A 29 -1.07 -10.35 11.18
C TRP A 29 0.21 -9.83 10.51
N ARG A 30 0.16 -9.69 9.19
CA ARG A 30 1.20 -9.03 8.40
C ARG A 30 0.60 -8.06 7.40
N LEU A 31 1.35 -6.99 7.12
CA LEU A 31 1.02 -6.03 6.07
C LEU A 31 1.41 -6.56 4.68
N GLU A 32 0.54 -6.31 3.71
CA GLU A 32 0.74 -6.60 2.30
C GLU A 32 0.32 -5.40 1.46
N VAL A 33 0.92 -5.28 0.28
CA VAL A 33 0.58 -4.24 -0.68
C VAL A 33 0.36 -4.85 -2.05
N CYS A 34 -0.61 -4.30 -2.76
CA CYS A 34 -0.85 -4.56 -4.16
C CYS A 34 -0.80 -3.23 -4.91
N SER A 35 0.13 -3.11 -5.85
CA SER A 35 0.23 -1.95 -6.74
C SER A 35 -0.19 -2.35 -8.16
N PRO A 36 -1.22 -1.72 -8.75
CA PRO A 36 -1.63 -1.98 -10.11
C PRO A 36 -0.54 -1.47 -11.07
N ALA A 37 -0.01 -2.36 -11.89
CA ALA A 37 0.79 -1.97 -13.04
C ALA A 37 -0.18 -1.60 -14.18
N ILE A 38 -0.30 -0.31 -14.48
CA ILE A 38 -1.02 0.14 -15.67
C ILE A 38 0.01 0.53 -16.73
N LEU A 39 -0.04 -0.17 -17.86
CA LEU A 39 0.68 0.22 -19.07
C LEU A 39 -0.12 1.33 -19.76
N ILE A 40 0.44 2.54 -19.85
CA ILE A 40 -0.14 3.62 -20.64
C ILE A 40 0.74 3.79 -21.87
N ASN A 41 0.19 3.51 -23.05
CA ASN A 41 0.87 3.67 -24.34
C ASN A 41 2.22 2.94 -24.44
N GLY A 42 2.34 1.73 -23.87
CA GLY A 42 3.57 0.93 -23.94
C GLY A 42 4.73 1.44 -23.10
N GLN A 43 4.58 2.58 -22.41
CA GLN A 43 5.52 3.05 -21.41
C GLN A 43 5.00 2.68 -20.02
N GLY A 44 5.76 1.84 -19.32
CA GLY A 44 5.49 1.50 -17.94
C GLY A 44 5.78 2.70 -17.04
N SER A 45 4.78 3.50 -16.74
CA SER A 45 4.86 4.46 -15.64
C SER A 45 4.43 3.72 -14.37
N HIS A 46 5.42 3.14 -13.71
CA HIS A 46 5.22 2.17 -12.64
C HIS A 46 5.00 2.88 -11.29
N THR A 47 3.79 2.73 -10.75
CA THR A 47 3.60 2.81 -9.29
C THR A 47 4.30 1.63 -8.65
N SER A 48 5.07 1.87 -7.61
CA SER A 48 5.77 0.81 -6.87
C SER A 48 5.43 0.89 -5.40
N ALA A 49 5.27 -0.26 -4.76
CA ALA A 49 5.06 -0.35 -3.32
C ALA A 49 5.84 -1.53 -2.74
N SER A 50 6.31 -1.37 -1.50
CA SER A 50 6.92 -2.44 -0.71
C SER A 50 6.59 -2.29 0.77
N VAL A 51 6.74 -3.38 1.52
CA VAL A 51 6.48 -3.42 2.97
C VAL A 51 7.79 -3.70 3.70
N SER A 52 8.07 -2.90 4.73
CA SER A 52 9.13 -3.14 5.71
C SER A 52 8.51 -3.12 7.12
N GLY A 53 8.33 -4.31 7.70
CA GLY A 53 7.60 -4.48 8.96
C GLY A 53 6.15 -3.98 8.85
N TRP A 54 5.83 -2.92 9.59
CA TRP A 54 4.51 -2.27 9.54
C TRP A 54 4.51 -0.92 8.80
N THR A 55 5.49 -0.72 7.91
CA THR A 55 5.60 0.48 7.08
C THR A 55 5.50 0.12 5.61
N VAL A 56 4.61 0.82 4.90
CA VAL A 56 4.49 0.75 3.44
C VAL A 56 5.31 1.88 2.84
N HIS A 57 6.22 1.54 1.94
CA HIS A 57 6.96 2.49 1.10
C HIS A 57 6.33 2.50 -0.29
N TYR A 58 6.04 3.67 -0.84
CA TYR A 58 5.35 3.81 -2.12
C TYR A 58 5.92 4.95 -2.95
N ALA A 59 5.85 4.82 -4.27
CA ALA A 59 6.30 5.85 -5.20
C ALA A 59 5.38 5.94 -6.42
N ASN A 60 5.26 7.15 -6.96
CA ASN A 60 4.50 7.45 -8.18
C ASN A 60 3.03 7.02 -8.08
N THR A 61 2.42 7.20 -6.91
CA THR A 61 1.03 6.83 -6.65
C THR A 61 0.09 7.92 -7.15
N SER A 62 -1.04 7.55 -7.75
CA SER A 62 -2.08 8.49 -8.19
C SER A 62 -3.48 7.86 -8.11
N TRP A 63 -4.54 8.65 -8.26
CA TRP A 63 -5.92 8.15 -8.27
C TRP A 63 -6.16 7.07 -9.33
N LEU A 64 -5.47 7.18 -10.47
CA LEU A 64 -5.50 6.19 -11.54
C LEU A 64 -4.62 4.97 -11.25
N ARG A 65 -3.69 5.06 -10.29
CA ARG A 65 -2.72 4.02 -9.93
C ARG A 65 -2.52 3.99 -8.41
N PRO A 66 -3.54 3.56 -7.66
CA PRO A 66 -3.49 3.56 -6.21
C PRO A 66 -2.66 2.39 -5.69
N VAL A 67 -2.06 2.50 -4.51
CA VAL A 67 -1.53 1.34 -3.78
C VAL A 67 -2.62 0.84 -2.84
N LEU A 68 -2.99 -0.42 -2.98
CA LEU A 68 -3.89 -1.11 -2.06
C LEU A 68 -3.05 -1.70 -0.93
N VAL A 69 -3.39 -1.36 0.31
CA VAL A 69 -2.74 -1.87 1.50
C VAL A 69 -3.71 -2.77 2.25
N MET A 70 -3.27 -3.99 2.53
CA MET A 70 -4.07 -5.03 3.18
C MET A 70 -3.33 -5.59 4.37
N ILE A 71 -4.06 -6.11 5.35
CA ILE A 71 -3.49 -7.00 6.36
C ILE A 71 -4.05 -8.39 6.19
N ARG A 72 -3.20 -9.40 6.39
CA ARG A 72 -3.63 -10.80 6.39
C ARG A 72 -3.10 -11.55 7.59
N GLY A 73 -3.83 -12.57 8.03
CA GLY A 73 -3.38 -13.49 9.07
C GLY A 73 -2.12 -14.26 8.65
N ILE A 74 -1.26 -14.55 9.62
CA ILE A 74 -0.05 -15.40 9.48
C ILE A 74 -0.42 -16.86 9.76
#